data_AF-W1QAM2-F1
#
_entry.id   AF-W1QAM2-F1
#
_cell.length_a   1.000
_cell.length_b   1.000
_cell.length_c   1.000
_cell.angle_alpha   90.00
_cell.angle_beta   90.00
_cell.angle_gamma   90.00
#
_symmetry.space_group_name_H-M   'P 1'
#
loop_
_entity.id
_entity.type
_entity.pdbx_description
1 polymer ?
#
loop_
_entity_poly.entity_id
_entity_poly.type
_entity_poly.pdbx_seq_one_letter_code
_entity_poly.pdbx_strand_id
1 'polypeptide(L)'
;MSMNVNKAVSMAVFAAAGVYMGMKFFEPIVIEQLRKDGNLRTDIEVPQYDEEGNKLLDRGKQVTWEAIRKEKQAEEQLAESSVSKPVN
;
A
#
# COMPACT_ATOMS: atom_id res chain seq x y z
N MET A 1 23.97 -22.46 26.89
CA MET A 1 24.09 -21.73 25.61
C MET A 1 23.75 -20.25 25.84
N SER A 2 24.51 -19.52 26.67
CA SER A 2 23.83 -18.60 27.64
C SER A 2 24.22 -17.12 27.69
N MET A 3 25.22 -16.60 26.98
CA MET A 3 25.57 -15.16 27.11
C MET A 3 25.52 -14.35 25.82
N ASN A 4 25.97 -14.92 24.70
CA ASN A 4 26.07 -14.16 23.45
C ASN A 4 24.71 -14.00 22.75
N VAL A 5 23.82 -14.99 22.91
CA VAL A 5 22.46 -14.94 22.35
C VAL A 5 21.63 -13.85 23.00
N ASN A 6 21.65 -13.74 24.33
CA ASN A 6 20.90 -12.71 25.07
C ASN A 6 21.36 -11.29 24.70
N LYS A 7 22.67 -11.09 24.53
CA LYS A 7 23.22 -9.80 24.06
C LYS A 7 22.73 -9.47 22.64
N ALA A 8 22.80 -10.41 21.72
CA ALA A 8 22.34 -10.22 20.34
C ALA A 8 20.84 -9.89 20.29
N VAL A 9 20.01 -10.59 21.06
CA VAL A 9 18.57 -10.33 21.15
C VAL A 9 18.31 -8.93 21.72
N SER A 10 18.97 -8.55 22.81
CA SER A 10 18.80 -7.21 23.38
C SER A 10 19.19 -6.11 22.40
N MET A 11 20.30 -6.27 21.66
CA MET A 11 20.75 -5.32 20.65
C MET A 11 19.74 -5.18 19.52
N ALA A 12 19.17 -6.30 19.05
CA ALA A 12 18.14 -6.29 18.02
C ALA A 12 16.87 -5.57 18.47
N VAL A 13 16.44 -5.79 19.72
CA VAL A 13 15.27 -5.12 20.30
C VAL A 13 15.51 -3.61 20.39
N PHE A 14 16.66 -3.17 20.90
CA PHE A 14 16.98 -1.74 20.98
C PHE A 14 17.09 -1.08 19.60
N ALA A 15 17.70 -1.77 18.63
CA ALA A 15 17.78 -1.27 17.27
C ALA A 15 16.38 -1.12 16.64
N ALA A 16 15.51 -2.13 16.76
CA ALA A 16 14.15 -2.07 16.24
C ALA A 16 13.32 -0.98 16.93
N ALA A 17 13.41 -0.88 18.26
CA ALA A 17 12.72 0.16 19.03
C ALA A 17 13.20 1.57 18.64
N GLY A 18 14.51 1.75 18.46
CA GLY A 18 15.10 3.03 18.03
C GLY A 18 14.63 3.44 16.63
N VAL A 19 14.62 2.51 15.67
CA VAL A 19 14.11 2.78 14.32
C VAL A 19 12.63 3.12 14.35
N TYR A 20 11.81 2.35 15.07
CA TYR A 20 10.37 2.58 15.20
C TYR A 20 10.07 3.96 15.81
N MET A 21 10.74 4.31 16.92
CA MET A 21 10.58 5.63 17.52
C MET A 21 11.07 6.76 16.61
N GLY A 22 12.20 6.57 15.94
CA GLY A 22 12.71 7.53 14.96
C GLY A 22 11.71 7.81 13.86
N MET A 23 11.15 6.76 13.24
CA MET A 23 10.11 6.90 12.21
C MET A 23 8.90 7.68 12.71
N LYS A 24 8.35 7.33 13.88
CA LYS A 24 7.19 8.03 14.46
C LYS A 24 7.48 9.48 14.84
N PHE A 25 8.71 9.81 15.23
CA PHE A 25 9.11 11.18 15.52
C PHE A 25 9.27 12.04 14.25
N PHE A 26 9.92 11.48 13.21
CA PHE A 26 10.21 12.23 11.98
C PHE A 26 9.03 12.31 11.01
N GLU A 27 8.12 11.34 11.03
CA GLU A 27 6.91 11.30 10.20
C GLU A 27 6.15 12.64 10.16
N PRO A 28 5.69 13.22 11.29
CA PRO A 28 4.94 14.47 11.27
C PRO A 28 5.77 15.65 10.72
N ILE A 29 7.08 15.65 10.97
CA ILE A 29 7.99 16.72 10.53
C ILE A 29 8.14 16.68 9.00
N VAL A 30 8.39 15.49 8.44
CA VAL A 30 8.60 15.32 7.00
C VAL A 30 7.33 15.64 6.23
N ILE A 31 6.17 15.15 6.70
CA ILE A 31 4.88 15.44 6.07
C ILE A 31 4.60 16.95 6.07
N GLU A 32 4.83 17.63 7.19
CA GLU A 32 4.60 19.06 7.32
C GLU A 32 5.51 19.88 6.40
N GLN A 33 6.78 19.48 6.23
CA GLN A 33 7.70 20.14 5.29
C GLN A 33 7.29 19.91 3.83
N LEU A 34 6.98 18.67 3.45
CA LEU A 34 6.49 18.35 2.09
C LEU A 34 5.22 19.15 1.77
N ARG A 35 4.34 19.35 2.75
CA ARG A 35 3.14 20.18 2.63
C ARG A 35 3.49 21.65 2.38
N LYS A 36 4.42 22.21 3.14
CA LYS A 36 4.87 23.61 2.99
C LYS A 36 5.56 23.87 1.66
N ASP A 37 6.34 22.90 1.19
CA ASP A 37 7.10 23.00 -0.05
C ASP A 37 6.22 22.84 -1.29
N GLY A 38 4.93 22.54 -1.14
CA GLY A 38 4.01 22.29 -2.26
C GLY A 38 4.32 21.01 -3.05
N ASN A 39 5.28 20.22 -2.58
CA ASN A 39 5.65 18.91 -3.15
C ASN A 39 4.75 17.78 -2.65
N LEU A 40 3.89 18.05 -1.67
CA LEU A 40 2.85 17.11 -1.29
C LEU A 40 1.75 17.15 -2.34
N ARG A 41 1.68 16.08 -3.14
CA ARG A 41 0.69 15.91 -4.18
C ARG A 41 -0.72 15.83 -3.56
N THR A 42 -1.49 16.91 -3.61
CA THR A 42 -2.81 17.02 -2.95
C THR A 42 -3.98 16.50 -3.80
N ASP A 43 -3.75 16.22 -5.08
CA ASP A 43 -4.74 15.64 -6.02
C ASP A 43 -4.96 14.13 -5.85
N ILE A 44 -4.18 13.49 -4.98
CA ILE A 44 -4.31 12.07 -4.66
C ILE A 44 -4.62 11.98 -3.16
N GLU A 45 -5.70 11.28 -2.81
CA GLU A 45 -6.04 11.00 -1.42
C GLU A 45 -4.88 10.26 -0.75
N VAL A 46 -4.33 10.84 0.32
CA VAL A 46 -3.26 10.21 1.09
C VAL A 46 -3.87 9.00 1.78
N PRO A 47 -3.34 7.77 1.56
CA PRO A 47 -3.84 6.59 2.24
C PRO A 47 -3.68 6.79 3.75
N GLN A 48 -4.81 6.72 4.45
CA GLN A 48 -4.86 6.78 5.91
C GLN A 48 -4.40 5.43 6.46
N TYR A 49 -3.61 5.43 7.53
CA TYR A 49 -3.16 4.21 8.21
C TYR A 49 -3.59 4.26 9.68
N ASP A 50 -3.96 3.10 10.22
CA ASP A 50 -4.25 2.95 11.65
C ASP A 50 -2.96 2.91 12.48
N GLU A 51 -3.10 2.90 13.80
CA GLU A 51 -1.97 2.85 14.73
C GLU A 51 -1.17 1.55 14.59
N GLU A 52 -1.80 0.49 14.05
CA GLU A 52 -1.17 -0.78 13.72
C GLU A 52 -0.47 -0.80 12.34
N GLY A 53 -0.52 0.29 11.58
CA GLY A 53 0.12 0.42 10.27
C GLY A 53 -0.62 -0.27 9.12
N ASN A 54 -1.87 -0.71 9.34
CA ASN A 54 -2.74 -1.16 8.27
C ASN A 54 -3.35 0.06 7.58
N LYS A 55 -3.55 -0.05 6.27
CA LYS A 55 -4.32 0.96 5.53
C LYS A 55 -5.74 0.96 6.07
N LEU A 56 -6.16 2.09 6.61
CA LEU A 56 -7.58 2.40 6.76
C LEU A 56 -8.14 2.41 5.34
N LEU A 57 -8.97 1.41 5.02
CA LEU A 57 -9.59 1.25 3.71
C LEU A 57 -10.42 2.51 3.41
N ASP A 58 -9.81 3.46 2.71
CA ASP A 58 -10.53 4.62 2.22
C ASP A 58 -11.56 4.13 1.20
N ARG A 59 -12.72 4.79 1.21
CA ARG A 59 -14.01 4.32 0.70
C ARG A 59 -14.10 4.36 -0.84
N GLY A 60 -13.00 4.11 -1.54
CA GLY A 60 -12.85 4.26 -2.98
C GLY A 60 -12.34 2.98 -3.64
N LYS A 61 -13.27 2.05 -3.93
CA LYS A 61 -13.08 0.91 -4.83
C LYS A 61 -12.06 -0.13 -4.33
N GLN A 62 -12.56 -1.08 -3.53
CA GLN A 62 -11.95 -2.41 -3.44
C GLN A 62 -12.00 -3.03 -4.85
N VAL A 63 -10.95 -2.83 -5.62
CA VAL A 63 -10.78 -3.51 -6.91
C VAL A 63 -10.35 -4.94 -6.58
N THR A 64 -11.34 -5.80 -6.40
CA THR A 64 -11.10 -7.24 -6.22
C THR A 64 -10.59 -7.80 -7.55
N TRP A 65 -9.43 -8.47 -7.53
CA TRP A 65 -8.83 -9.08 -8.72
C TRP A 65 -9.76 -10.05 -9.46
N GLU A 66 -10.77 -10.57 -8.76
CA GLU A 66 -11.84 -11.41 -9.32
C GLU A 66 -12.79 -10.63 -10.24
N ALA A 67 -13.11 -9.37 -9.90
CA ALA A 67 -13.99 -8.52 -10.70
C ALA A 67 -13.32 -8.12 -12.02
N ILE A 68 -12.03 -7.76 -11.98
CA ILE A 68 -11.24 -7.44 -13.19
C ILE A 68 -11.17 -8.64 -14.13
N ARG A 69 -10.98 -9.85 -13.59
CA ARG A 69 -10.88 -11.07 -14.40
C ARG A 69 -12.19 -11.40 -15.11
N LYS A 70 -13.34 -11.20 -14.44
CA LYS A 70 -14.66 -11.42 -15.04
C LYS A 70 -14.97 -10.42 -16.15
N GLU A 71 -14.65 -9.14 -15.96
CA GLU A 71 -14.83 -8.12 -17.00
C GLU A 71 -13.97 -8.43 -18.23
N LYS A 72 -12.68 -8.77 -18.05
CA LYS A 72 -11.80 -9.14 -19.16
C LYS A 72 -12.29 -10.37 -19.94
N GLN A 73 -12.76 -11.40 -19.24
CA GLN A 73 -13.29 -12.61 -19.87
C GLN A 73 -14.60 -12.36 -20.63
N ALA A 74 -15.44 -11.44 -20.15
CA ALA A 74 -16.66 -11.06 -20.85
C ALA A 74 -16.36 -10.24 -22.11
N GLU A 75 -15.32 -9.40 -22.06
CA GLU A 75 -14.86 -8.59 -23.19
C GLU A 75 -14.19 -9.46 -24.28
N GLU A 76 -13.40 -10.47 -23.90
CA GLU A 76 -12.82 -11.47 -24.82
C GLU A 76 -13.90 -12.31 -25.51
N GLN A 77 -14.95 -12.72 -24.78
CA GLN A 77 -16.08 -13.47 -25.36
C GLN A 77 -16.93 -12.62 -26.31
N LEU A 78 -17.08 -11.32 -26.04
CA LEU A 78 -17.74 -10.39 -26.97
C LEU A 78 -16.91 -10.19 -28.24
N ALA A 79 -15.58 -10.05 -28.10
CA ALA A 79 -14.67 -9.93 -29.22
C ALA A 79 -14.71 -11.18 -30.12
N GLU A 80 -14.67 -12.39 -29.56
CA GLU A 80 -14.79 -13.64 -30.33
C GLU A 80 -16.16 -13.79 -31.01
N SER A 81 -17.26 -13.36 -30.37
CA SER A 81 -18.60 -13.41 -30.98
C SER A 81 -18.79 -12.44 -32.15
N SER A 82 -18.02 -11.35 -32.19
CA SER A 82 -18.08 -10.32 -33.25
C SER A 82 -17.27 -10.69 -34.50
N VAL A 83 -16.28 -11.58 -34.38
CA VAL A 83 -15.43 -12.04 -35.50
C VAL A 83 -16.09 -13.15 -36.34
N SER A 84 -17.15 -13.79 -35.86
CA SER A 84 -17.81 -14.94 -36.53
C SER A 84 -19.09 -14.62 -37.32
N LYS A 85 -19.39 -13.36 -37.66
CA LYS A 85 -20.46 -13.09 -38.65
C LYS A 85 -19.86 -13.13 -40.06
N PRO A 86 -20.17 -14.14 -40.90
CA PRO A 86 -19.83 -14.05 -42.32
C PRO A 86 -20.62 -12.90 -42.93
N VAL A 87 -19.90 -11.94 -43.53
CA VAL A 87 -20.49 -11.00 -44.48
C VAL A 87 -20.98 -11.83 -45.66
N ASN A 88 -22.28 -11.68 -45.95
CA ASN A 88 -23.02 -12.33 -47.03
C ASN A 88 -22.38 -12.15 -48.41
#